data_AF-A0A7V4NKI5-F1
#
_entry.id   AF-A0A7V4NKI5-F1
#
_cell.length_a   1.000
_cell.length_b   1.000
_cell.length_c   1.000
_cell.angle_alpha   90.00
_cell.angle_beta   90.00
_cell.angle_gamma   90.00
#
_symmetry.space_group_name_H-M   'P 1'
#
loop_
_entity.id
_entity.type
_entity.pdbx_description
1 polymer ?
#
loop_
_entity_poly.entity_id
_entity_poly.type
_entity_poly.pdbx_seq_one_letter_code
_entity_poly.pdbx_strand_id
1 'polypeptide(L)'
;MERGARDHPGVDREVAGGGAPLHPRGRRPHREAVEGGAGPGARPARPRPACGAHGGARAADARGGGEPRLRAGRAAPRRAERAARRRRARGAAPGARGPRPRPARLTVPEVTLAGLAREAEELAARLPAGATCWLEGELGAGKTTFARALVRARGGGDVATSPTYALVHRYDGPRGPIVHVDCYRLRSAAEAEELDWPALREGADLLLVEWPARAYGVAPPPDARVRLAHVADPDRRALEVG
;
A
#
# COMPACT_ATOMS: atom_id res chain seq x y z
N MET A 1 54.07 73.77 -0.65
CA MET A 1 55.33 73.87 0.13
C MET A 1 55.06 73.13 1.42
N GLU A 2 55.74 72.09 1.90
CA GLU A 2 56.84 71.21 1.49
C GLU A 2 56.70 69.95 2.38
N ARG A 3 56.94 68.76 1.80
CA ARG A 3 57.80 67.64 2.26
C ARG A 3 57.76 67.22 3.76
N GLY A 4 57.79 65.93 4.12
CA GLY A 4 58.35 64.82 3.37
C GLY A 4 58.14 63.44 4.02
N ALA A 5 58.40 62.44 3.18
CA ALA A 5 58.57 61.03 3.48
C ALA A 5 59.99 60.74 4.01
N ARG A 6 60.18 59.49 4.50
CA ARG A 6 61.41 58.67 4.71
C ARG A 6 61.38 58.02 6.11
N ASP A 7 61.85 56.81 6.39
CA ASP A 7 62.42 55.70 5.62
C ASP A 7 62.43 54.44 6.54
N HIS A 8 62.54 53.24 5.95
CA HIS A 8 62.78 51.94 6.62
C HIS A 8 64.26 51.76 7.04
N PRO A 9 64.58 50.84 7.97
CA PRO A 9 65.09 49.49 7.61
C PRO A 9 64.55 48.39 8.56
N GLY A 10 64.42 47.10 8.24
CA GLY A 10 65.33 46.21 7.51
C GLY A 10 66.21 45.43 8.51
N VAL A 11 65.82 44.20 8.88
CA VAL A 11 66.77 43.14 9.28
C VAL A 11 66.26 41.77 8.84
N ASP A 12 67.14 41.12 8.08
CA ASP A 12 67.05 39.80 7.48
C ASP A 12 67.18 38.66 8.50
N ARG A 13 66.54 37.52 8.21
CA ARG A 13 67.27 36.25 8.05
C ARG A 13 66.41 35.13 7.43
N GLU A 14 66.75 34.85 6.17
CA GLU A 14 66.72 33.57 5.45
C GLU A 14 67.49 32.48 6.25
N VAL A 15 67.18 31.17 6.24
CA VAL A 15 67.51 30.12 5.24
C VAL A 15 66.98 28.80 5.88
N ALA A 16 66.03 28.03 5.34
CA ALA A 16 66.00 27.12 4.18
C ALA A 16 66.13 25.61 4.54
N GLY A 17 65.49 24.78 3.71
CA GLY A 17 65.70 23.34 3.57
C GLY A 17 64.55 22.51 4.14
N GLY A 18 63.68 21.83 3.38
CA GLY A 18 63.78 21.33 2.02
C GLY A 18 63.67 19.80 2.04
N GLY A 19 62.79 19.23 1.22
CA GLY A 19 62.88 17.81 0.82
C GLY A 19 61.63 16.95 1.03
N ALA A 20 60.73 16.97 0.05
CA ALA A 20 60.04 15.76 -0.42
C ALA A 20 60.77 15.26 -1.70
N PRO A 21 60.45 14.12 -2.33
CA PRO A 21 59.61 12.98 -1.96
C PRO A 21 60.38 11.63 -2.12
N LEU A 22 59.70 10.47 -2.05
CA LEU A 22 59.81 9.35 -3.01
C LEU A 22 59.03 8.10 -2.56
N HIS A 23 58.21 7.57 -3.47
CA HIS A 23 57.72 6.18 -3.46
C HIS A 23 58.86 5.18 -3.63
N PRO A 24 58.64 3.91 -3.23
CA PRO A 24 58.85 2.85 -4.21
C PRO A 24 57.76 1.76 -4.23
N ARG A 25 57.67 1.15 -5.42
CA ARG A 25 56.87 0.00 -5.84
C ARG A 25 57.43 -1.32 -5.25
N GLY A 26 56.60 -2.35 -5.10
CA GLY A 26 57.10 -3.71 -4.85
C GLY A 26 56.05 -4.84 -4.71
N ARG A 27 55.62 -5.41 -5.85
CA ARG A 27 55.36 -6.84 -6.19
C ARG A 27 54.60 -7.80 -5.21
N ARG A 28 53.49 -8.38 -5.72
CA ARG A 28 52.98 -9.77 -5.48
C ARG A 28 53.92 -10.80 -6.17
N PRO A 29 53.83 -12.15 -6.03
CA PRO A 29 52.76 -13.02 -5.48
C PRO A 29 53.24 -14.24 -4.62
N HIS A 30 52.34 -15.07 -4.07
CA HIS A 30 52.47 -16.55 -4.11
C HIS A 30 51.16 -17.26 -3.70
N ARG A 31 50.92 -18.37 -4.41
CA ARG A 31 49.86 -19.39 -4.24
C ARG A 31 50.26 -20.45 -3.20
N GLU A 32 49.30 -21.36 -2.97
CA GLU A 32 49.39 -22.76 -2.46
C GLU A 32 48.99 -22.92 -0.98
N ALA A 33 48.33 -23.98 -0.53
CA ALA A 33 47.56 -25.10 -1.12
C ALA A 33 47.01 -25.86 0.12
N VAL A 34 45.72 -26.21 0.16
CA VAL A 34 45.17 -27.60 0.11
C VAL A 34 45.25 -28.38 1.45
N GLU A 35 44.25 -29.26 1.61
CA GLU A 35 44.02 -30.30 2.63
C GLU A 35 43.09 -29.88 3.79
N GLY A 36 41.96 -30.53 4.06
CA GLY A 36 41.36 -31.73 3.48
C GLY A 36 40.22 -32.28 4.35
N GLY A 37 39.27 -32.96 3.72
CA GLY A 37 38.34 -33.97 4.32
C GLY A 37 37.10 -33.42 5.05
N ALA A 38 35.89 -33.95 4.91
CA ALA A 38 35.33 -35.04 4.12
C ALA A 38 33.79 -34.88 4.09
N GLY A 39 33.13 -35.21 2.97
CA GLY A 39 31.67 -35.48 2.96
C GLY A 39 31.37 -36.89 3.51
N PRO A 40 30.23 -37.54 3.17
CA PRO A 40 28.94 -37.06 2.68
C PRO A 40 27.76 -37.54 3.57
N GLY A 41 26.58 -36.94 3.43
CA GLY A 41 25.40 -37.35 4.20
C GLY A 41 24.08 -37.08 3.45
N ALA A 42 23.91 -37.72 2.30
CA ALA A 42 22.63 -37.78 1.61
C ALA A 42 21.71 -38.83 2.28
N ARG A 43 20.40 -38.51 2.35
CA ARG A 43 19.18 -39.37 2.23
C ARG A 43 18.13 -39.05 3.32
N PRO A 44 16.84 -39.35 3.10
CA PRO A 44 16.07 -39.20 1.86
C PRO A 44 14.72 -38.48 2.09
N ALA A 45 14.12 -38.05 0.97
CA ALA A 45 12.72 -37.64 0.90
C ALA A 45 11.79 -38.76 1.39
N ARG A 46 10.79 -38.40 2.20
CA ARG A 46 9.70 -39.31 2.56
C ARG A 46 8.69 -39.43 1.40
N PRO A 47 8.23 -40.63 1.07
CA PRO A 47 7.29 -40.84 -0.03
C PRO A 47 5.86 -40.40 0.32
N ARG A 48 5.22 -39.77 -0.66
CA ARG A 48 3.76 -39.63 -0.74
C ARG A 48 3.14 -41.01 -0.95
N PRO A 49 2.03 -41.38 -0.28
CA PRO A 49 1.21 -42.49 -0.73
C PRO A 49 0.41 -42.04 -1.97
N ALA A 50 0.65 -42.72 -3.09
CA ALA A 50 -0.27 -42.80 -4.21
C ALA A 50 -0.63 -44.28 -4.37
N CYS A 51 -1.89 -44.65 -4.15
CA CYS A 51 -2.63 -45.61 -4.96
C CYS A 51 -4.06 -45.76 -4.42
N GLY A 52 -5.05 -45.77 -5.31
CA GLY A 52 -6.45 -45.99 -4.97
C GLY A 52 -7.36 -45.76 -6.16
N ALA A 53 -7.08 -46.45 -7.26
CA ALA A 53 -7.90 -46.49 -8.45
C ALA A 53 -9.17 -47.32 -8.22
N HIS A 54 -10.36 -46.71 -8.31
CA HIS A 54 -11.62 -47.34 -8.73
C HIS A 54 -12.22 -46.34 -9.73
N GLY A 55 -12.35 -46.64 -11.02
CA GLY A 55 -13.10 -47.74 -11.58
C GLY A 55 -14.32 -47.13 -12.25
N GLY A 56 -14.26 -46.95 -13.57
CA GLY A 56 -15.36 -46.40 -14.37
C GLY A 56 -16.43 -47.45 -14.69
N ALA A 57 -17.66 -46.98 -14.89
CA ALA A 57 -18.70 -47.56 -15.76
C ALA A 57 -19.77 -46.46 -15.95
N ARG A 58 -19.81 -45.78 -17.10
CA ARG A 58 -20.66 -46.08 -18.29
C ARG A 58 -22.16 -46.21 -17.99
N ALA A 59 -22.85 -45.13 -18.36
CA ALA A 59 -24.09 -45.02 -19.14
C ALA A 59 -25.06 -46.21 -19.19
N ALA A 60 -26.33 -45.93 -18.89
CA ALA A 60 -27.47 -46.57 -19.53
C ALA A 60 -28.57 -45.53 -19.80
N ASP A 61 -28.86 -45.40 -21.09
CA ASP A 61 -29.93 -44.69 -21.75
C ASP A 61 -31.27 -45.39 -21.48
N ALA A 62 -32.37 -44.66 -21.26
CA ALA A 62 -33.72 -45.20 -21.50
C ALA A 62 -34.75 -44.07 -21.65
N ARG A 63 -35.33 -44.03 -22.85
CA ARG A 63 -36.34 -43.13 -23.36
C ARG A 63 -37.76 -43.61 -23.01
N GLY A 64 -38.71 -42.68 -23.09
CA GLY A 64 -40.15 -42.95 -23.24
C GLY A 64 -40.95 -42.17 -22.19
N GLY A 65 -41.76 -41.15 -22.50
CA GLY A 65 -42.63 -40.98 -23.66
C GLY A 65 -44.07 -41.27 -23.22
N GLY A 66 -44.89 -40.23 -23.00
CA GLY A 66 -46.27 -40.37 -22.56
C GLY A 66 -46.98 -39.03 -22.39
N GLU A 67 -47.67 -38.61 -23.44
CA GLU A 67 -48.34 -37.33 -23.71
C GLU A 67 -49.61 -37.03 -22.86
N PRO A 68 -50.20 -35.82 -23.00
CA PRO A 68 -50.96 -35.11 -21.96
C PRO A 68 -52.48 -35.28 -22.08
N ARG A 69 -53.21 -34.79 -21.06
CA ARG A 69 -54.67 -34.58 -21.17
C ARG A 69 -55.07 -33.13 -20.93
N LEU A 70 -55.76 -32.64 -21.94
CA LEU A 70 -56.42 -31.36 -22.14
C LEU A 70 -57.54 -31.09 -21.12
N ARG A 71 -57.73 -29.82 -20.78
CA ARG A 71 -59.02 -29.11 -20.73
C ARG A 71 -58.73 -27.59 -20.64
N ALA A 72 -58.79 -26.88 -21.76
CA ALA A 72 -59.97 -26.19 -22.28
C ALA A 72 -60.38 -24.96 -21.45
N GLY A 73 -60.27 -23.76 -22.03
CA GLY A 73 -61.00 -22.61 -21.48
C GLY A 73 -60.57 -21.20 -21.87
N ARG A 74 -60.81 -20.82 -23.14
CA ARG A 74 -61.32 -19.51 -23.58
C ARG A 74 -60.49 -18.21 -23.41
N ALA A 75 -60.17 -17.65 -24.58
CA ALA A 75 -60.46 -16.29 -25.04
C ALA A 75 -59.69 -15.09 -24.44
N ALA A 76 -58.77 -14.54 -25.24
CA ALA A 76 -58.51 -13.09 -25.34
C ALA A 76 -59.75 -12.38 -25.96
N PRO A 77 -59.95 -11.04 -25.94
CA PRO A 77 -58.94 -9.97 -25.81
C PRO A 77 -59.38 -8.75 -24.95
N ARG A 78 -58.48 -7.75 -24.77
CA ARG A 78 -58.70 -6.32 -25.15
C ARG A 78 -57.80 -5.34 -24.37
N ARG A 79 -56.98 -4.63 -25.14
CA ARG A 79 -56.48 -3.28 -24.85
C ARG A 79 -57.65 -2.37 -24.45
N ALA A 80 -57.71 -1.92 -23.20
CA ALA A 80 -58.35 -0.65 -22.80
C ALA A 80 -58.27 -0.45 -21.27
N GLU A 81 -57.09 -0.17 -20.72
CA GLU A 81 -57.03 0.35 -19.35
C GLU A 81 -55.91 1.39 -19.20
N ARG A 82 -55.97 2.39 -20.08
CA ARG A 82 -55.10 3.57 -20.08
C ARG A 82 -55.93 4.84 -19.95
N ALA A 83 -56.92 4.90 -19.05
CA ALA A 83 -57.73 6.12 -18.88
C ALA A 83 -58.55 6.21 -17.57
N ALA A 84 -58.02 5.85 -16.40
CA ALA A 84 -58.77 6.10 -15.14
C ALA A 84 -57.89 6.21 -13.88
N ARG A 85 -56.72 6.85 -13.95
CA ARG A 85 -55.95 7.28 -12.76
C ARG A 85 -55.38 8.69 -12.95
N ARG A 86 -56.21 9.60 -13.43
CA ARG A 86 -55.90 11.05 -13.53
C ARG A 86 -57.02 11.83 -12.88
N ARG A 87 -57.09 11.84 -11.55
CA ARG A 87 -57.83 12.82 -10.72
C ARG A 87 -57.73 12.55 -9.21
N ARG A 88 -56.53 12.23 -8.69
CA ARG A 88 -56.18 12.37 -7.25
C ARG A 88 -54.71 12.77 -7.11
N ALA A 89 -54.35 13.89 -7.72
CA ALA A 89 -53.03 14.50 -7.56
C ALA A 89 -53.19 16.03 -7.65
N ARG A 90 -53.92 16.61 -6.71
CA ARG A 90 -53.90 18.05 -6.43
C ARG A 90 -54.00 18.19 -4.91
N GLY A 91 -52.87 18.49 -4.27
CA GLY A 91 -52.79 18.69 -2.83
C GLY A 91 -51.44 18.28 -2.26
N ALA A 92 -50.40 19.07 -2.55
CA ALA A 92 -49.25 19.36 -1.69
C ALA A 92 -48.23 20.12 -2.54
N ALA A 93 -48.15 21.44 -2.34
CA ALA A 93 -47.00 22.20 -2.78
C ALA A 93 -45.74 21.61 -2.10
N PRO A 94 -44.60 21.45 -2.79
CA PRO A 94 -43.37 21.08 -2.12
C PRO A 94 -43.00 22.24 -1.19
N GLY A 95 -43.15 22.02 0.12
CA GLY A 95 -42.73 22.98 1.13
C GLY A 95 -41.31 23.41 0.86
N ALA A 96 -41.09 24.73 0.86
CA ALA A 96 -39.78 25.33 0.75
C ALA A 96 -38.83 24.61 1.72
N ARG A 97 -37.86 23.85 1.19
CA ARG A 97 -36.75 23.35 2.00
C ARG A 97 -36.10 24.59 2.58
N GLY A 98 -36.18 24.73 3.91
CA GLY A 98 -35.39 25.72 4.63
C GLY A 98 -33.92 25.64 4.19
N PRO A 99 -33.15 26.72 4.34
CA PRO A 99 -31.75 26.74 3.94
C PRO A 99 -31.07 25.49 4.52
N ARG A 100 -30.53 24.64 3.63
CA ARG A 100 -29.74 23.49 4.06
C ARG A 100 -28.64 24.06 4.96
N PRO A 101 -28.45 23.54 6.19
CA PRO A 101 -27.33 23.98 7.01
C PRO A 101 -26.08 23.86 6.15
N ARG A 102 -25.34 24.97 6.00
CA ARG A 102 -24.01 24.90 5.40
C ARG A 102 -23.27 23.82 6.18
N PRO A 103 -22.67 22.81 5.52
CA PRO A 103 -21.90 21.82 6.25
C PRO A 103 -20.91 22.61 7.09
N ALA A 104 -21.00 22.46 8.42
CA ALA A 104 -20.03 23.05 9.32
C ALA A 104 -18.67 22.64 8.77
N ARG A 105 -17.79 23.61 8.53
CA ARG A 105 -16.45 23.32 8.06
C ARG A 105 -15.82 22.42 9.13
N LEU A 106 -15.73 21.13 8.84
CA LEU A 106 -14.99 20.21 9.68
C LEU A 106 -13.55 20.70 9.64
N THR A 107 -13.06 21.20 10.77
CA THR A 107 -11.66 21.53 10.90
C THR A 107 -10.91 20.21 10.95
N VAL A 108 -10.16 19.93 9.89
CA VAL A 108 -9.26 18.78 9.87
C VAL A 108 -8.16 19.03 10.91
N PRO A 109 -7.91 18.09 11.85
CA PRO A 109 -6.84 18.24 12.82
C PRO A 109 -5.49 18.44 12.11
N GLU A 110 -4.72 19.41 12.57
CA GLU A 110 -3.35 19.61 12.12
C GLU A 110 -2.38 18.95 13.11
N VAL A 111 -1.47 18.14 12.60
CA VAL A 111 -0.45 17.43 13.39
C VAL A 111 0.93 17.87 12.93
N THR A 112 1.89 17.93 13.87
CA THR A 112 3.29 18.20 13.49
C THR A 112 3.86 17.01 12.73
N LEU A 113 4.90 17.24 11.91
CA LEU A 113 5.63 16.16 11.24
C LEU A 113 6.18 15.12 12.24
N ALA A 114 6.67 15.58 13.40
CA ALA A 114 7.10 14.71 14.48
C ALA A 114 5.93 13.94 15.14
N GLY A 115 4.72 14.51 15.13
CA GLY A 115 3.51 13.90 15.68
C GLY A 115 2.93 12.77 14.82
N LEU A 116 3.26 12.71 13.52
CA LEU A 116 2.75 11.67 12.61
C LEU A 116 3.03 10.24 13.08
N ALA A 117 4.18 10.02 13.71
CA ALA A 117 4.53 8.69 14.22
C ALA A 117 3.60 8.24 15.35
N ARG A 118 3.26 9.18 16.26
CA ARG A 118 2.33 8.92 17.35
C ARG A 118 0.92 8.62 16.85
N GLU A 119 0.43 9.39 15.89
CA GLU A 119 -0.89 9.16 15.28
C GLU A 119 -0.99 7.80 14.59
N ALA A 120 0.10 7.37 13.94
CA ALA A 120 0.20 6.04 13.34
C ALA A 120 0.19 4.93 14.40
N GLU A 121 0.89 5.11 15.53
CA GLU A 121 0.87 4.18 16.66
C GLU A 121 -0.51 4.06 17.30
N GLU A 122 -1.20 5.19 17.51
CA GLU A 122 -2.57 5.22 18.03
C GLU A 122 -3.58 4.57 17.06
N LEU A 123 -3.40 4.75 15.76
CA LEU A 123 -4.18 4.01 14.75
C LEU A 123 -3.87 2.51 14.80
N ALA A 124 -2.60 2.13 14.93
CA ALA A 124 -2.20 0.72 15.04
C ALA A 124 -2.92 0.02 16.19
N ALA A 125 -3.00 0.65 17.36
CA ALA A 125 -3.67 0.06 18.52
C ALA A 125 -5.18 -0.18 18.29
N ARG A 126 -5.83 0.62 17.44
CA ARG A 126 -7.28 0.54 17.17
C ARG A 126 -7.64 -0.41 16.04
N LEU A 127 -6.73 -0.63 15.09
CA LEU A 127 -6.99 -1.50 13.95
C LEU A 127 -7.02 -2.99 14.38
N PRO A 128 -8.04 -3.76 13.95
CA PRO A 128 -8.06 -5.21 14.18
C PRO A 128 -6.95 -5.92 13.38
N ALA A 129 -6.66 -7.17 13.74
CA ALA A 129 -5.82 -8.03 12.90
C ALA A 129 -6.55 -8.33 11.57
N GLY A 130 -5.80 -8.37 10.47
CA GLY A 130 -6.37 -8.53 9.12
C GLY A 130 -7.01 -7.28 8.54
N ALA A 131 -6.78 -6.12 9.17
CA ALA A 131 -7.31 -4.84 8.70
C ALA A 131 -6.68 -4.42 7.38
N THR A 132 -7.45 -3.69 6.58
CA THR A 132 -6.96 -2.95 5.41
C THR A 132 -6.89 -1.46 5.76
N CYS A 133 -5.73 -0.84 5.61
CA CYS A 133 -5.54 0.58 5.82
C CYS A 133 -5.17 1.26 4.49
N TRP A 134 -5.89 2.31 4.13
CA TRP A 134 -5.58 3.12 2.95
C TRP A 134 -4.86 4.39 3.36
N LEU A 135 -3.79 4.73 2.64
CA LEU A 135 -2.98 5.92 2.89
C LEU A 135 -2.96 6.83 1.66
N GLU A 136 -3.60 7.97 1.79
CA GLU A 136 -3.79 8.99 0.76
C GLU A 136 -3.09 10.29 1.14
N GLY A 137 -2.75 11.09 0.13
CA GLY A 137 -2.16 12.40 0.35
C GLY A 137 -1.21 12.81 -0.75
N GLU A 138 -0.84 14.08 -0.75
CA GLU A 138 0.04 14.66 -1.75
C GLU A 138 1.48 14.11 -1.66
N LEU A 139 2.27 14.26 -2.72
CA LEU A 139 3.68 13.90 -2.70
C LEU A 139 4.39 14.74 -1.62
N GLY A 140 5.23 14.09 -0.81
CA GLY A 140 5.89 14.77 0.32
C GLY A 140 4.98 15.08 1.52
N ALA A 141 3.71 14.67 1.54
CA ALA A 141 2.80 14.88 2.68
C ALA A 141 3.15 14.05 3.93
N GLY A 142 4.18 13.20 3.89
CA GLY A 142 4.60 12.38 5.04
C GLY A 142 3.98 10.99 5.09
N LYS A 143 3.35 10.51 4.00
CA LYS A 143 2.78 9.16 3.90
C LYS A 143 3.78 8.07 4.28
N THR A 144 4.96 8.06 3.67
CA THR A 144 6.03 7.12 4.03
C THR A 144 6.35 7.16 5.52
N THR A 145 6.45 8.34 6.14
CA THR A 145 6.71 8.46 7.58
C THR A 145 5.60 7.79 8.40
N PHE A 146 4.34 8.06 8.04
CA PHE A 146 3.17 7.45 8.68
C PHE A 146 3.15 5.93 8.49
N ALA A 147 3.37 5.44 7.27
CA ALA A 147 3.42 4.02 6.92
C ALA A 147 4.48 3.27 7.74
N ARG A 148 5.70 3.83 7.82
CA ARG A 148 6.79 3.24 8.61
C ARG A 148 6.45 3.13 10.08
N ALA A 149 5.90 4.20 10.66
CA ALA A 149 5.47 4.20 12.05
C ALA A 149 4.36 3.18 12.30
N LEU A 150 3.39 3.08 11.39
CA LEU A 150 2.29 2.11 11.47
C LEU A 150 2.81 0.65 11.40
N VAL A 151 3.71 0.34 10.46
CA VAL A 151 4.35 -0.98 10.32
C VAL A 151 5.13 -1.33 11.58
N ARG A 152 5.95 -0.40 12.09
CA ARG A 152 6.71 -0.58 13.32
C ARG A 152 5.80 -0.85 14.52
N ALA A 153 4.72 -0.07 14.66
CA ALA A 153 3.76 -0.22 15.74
C ALA A 153 3.03 -1.58 15.73
N ARG A 154 2.91 -2.22 14.56
CA ARG A 154 2.38 -3.59 14.43
C ARG A 154 3.44 -4.69 14.58
N GLY A 155 4.70 -4.34 14.83
CA GLY A 155 5.78 -5.29 15.04
C GLY A 155 6.52 -5.72 13.78
N GLY A 156 6.39 -4.99 12.66
CA GLY A 156 7.08 -5.26 11.39
C GLY A 156 8.59 -4.99 11.38
N GLY A 157 9.20 -4.76 12.54
CA GLY A 157 10.62 -4.40 12.71
C GLY A 157 10.97 -2.96 12.30
N ASP A 158 12.23 -2.58 12.53
CA ASP A 158 12.77 -1.24 12.25
C ASP A 158 13.20 -1.04 10.78
N VAL A 159 13.15 -2.09 9.96
CA VAL A 159 13.56 -2.05 8.54
C VAL A 159 12.42 -1.62 7.62
N ALA A 160 11.34 -1.06 8.16
CA ALA A 160 10.28 -0.46 7.37
C ALA A 160 10.87 0.72 6.57
N THR A 161 11.36 0.42 5.38
CA THR A 161 11.63 1.40 4.33
C THR A 161 10.39 1.43 3.47
N SER A 162 9.90 2.63 3.09
CA SER A 162 8.89 2.73 2.03
C SER A 162 9.33 1.83 0.88
N PRO A 163 8.38 1.21 0.17
CA PRO A 163 8.63 0.50 -1.06
C PRO A 163 9.45 1.31 -2.07
N THR A 164 10.78 1.30 -1.96
CA THR A 164 11.58 2.28 -2.71
C THR A 164 11.62 1.89 -4.19
N TYR A 165 11.36 0.62 -4.51
CA TYR A 165 11.24 0.11 -5.88
C TYR A 165 10.22 -1.03 -6.09
N ALA A 166 9.92 -1.85 -5.07
CA ALA A 166 8.96 -2.94 -5.24
C ALA A 166 7.52 -2.46 -5.09
N LEU A 167 6.59 -3.02 -5.86
CA LEU A 167 5.16 -2.72 -5.77
C LEU A 167 4.54 -3.22 -4.46
N VAL A 168 5.02 -4.36 -3.95
CA VAL A 168 4.54 -5.02 -2.73
C VAL A 168 5.72 -5.32 -1.83
N HIS A 169 5.60 -4.99 -0.54
CA HIS A 169 6.55 -5.33 0.52
C HIS A 169 5.85 -6.11 1.60
N ARG A 170 6.56 -7.07 2.20
CA ARG A 170 6.07 -7.87 3.32
C ARG A 170 7.03 -7.69 4.47
N TYR A 171 6.50 -7.33 5.63
CA TYR A 171 7.23 -7.23 6.88
C TYR A 171 6.71 -8.32 7.81
N ASP A 172 7.61 -9.12 8.38
CA ASP A 172 7.22 -10.15 9.33
C ASP A 172 6.73 -9.49 10.63
N GLY A 173 5.55 -9.90 11.09
CA GLY A 173 4.93 -9.40 12.31
C GLY A 173 4.46 -10.54 13.22
N PRO A 174 4.26 -10.28 14.52
CA PRO A 174 3.95 -11.31 15.51
C PRO A 174 2.59 -12.00 15.30
N ARG A 175 1.66 -11.37 14.59
CA ARG A 175 0.31 -11.91 14.31
C ARG A 175 0.13 -12.36 12.86
N GLY A 176 1.16 -12.22 12.03
CA GLY A 176 1.11 -12.36 10.59
C GLY A 176 1.88 -11.24 9.89
N PRO A 177 2.14 -11.37 8.58
CA PRO A 177 2.86 -10.36 7.83
C PRO A 177 2.06 -9.06 7.70
N ILE A 178 2.76 -7.93 7.69
CA ILE A 178 2.23 -6.65 7.25
C ILE A 178 2.56 -6.52 5.77
N VAL A 179 1.53 -6.42 4.93
CA VAL A 179 1.66 -6.33 3.47
C VAL A 179 1.44 -4.89 3.07
N HIS A 180 2.48 -4.24 2.54
CA HIS A 180 2.43 -2.86 2.06
C HIS A 180 2.45 -2.84 0.53
N VAL A 181 1.37 -2.36 -0.07
CA VAL A 181 1.24 -2.17 -1.52
C VAL A 181 1.35 -0.67 -1.85
N ASP A 182 2.31 -0.30 -2.70
CA ASP A 182 2.45 1.07 -3.19
C ASP A 182 1.87 1.22 -4.60
N CYS A 183 0.61 1.64 -4.67
CA CYS A 183 -0.11 1.80 -5.94
C CYS A 183 0.38 3.02 -6.74
N TYR A 184 1.31 3.84 -6.22
CA TYR A 184 1.95 4.89 -7.00
C TYR A 184 2.76 4.33 -8.19
N ARG A 185 3.14 3.06 -8.13
CA ARG A 185 3.93 2.38 -9.17
C ARG A 185 3.10 1.78 -10.30
N LEU A 186 1.81 1.56 -10.07
CA LEU A 186 0.89 1.06 -11.09
C LEU A 186 0.71 2.13 -12.18
N ARG A 187 0.73 1.72 -13.43
CA ARG A 187 0.54 2.62 -14.59
C ARG A 187 -0.92 2.86 -14.90
N SER A 188 -1.80 1.93 -14.51
CA SER A 188 -3.23 1.98 -14.79
C SER A 188 -4.04 1.22 -13.74
N ALA A 189 -5.36 1.38 -13.76
CA ALA A 189 -6.27 0.57 -12.95
C ALA A 189 -6.27 -0.90 -13.38
N ALA A 190 -6.01 -1.20 -14.66
CA ALA A 190 -5.93 -2.58 -15.15
C ALA A 190 -4.77 -3.35 -14.51
N GLU A 191 -3.60 -2.71 -14.31
CA GLU A 191 -2.50 -3.34 -13.56
C GLU A 191 -2.88 -3.61 -12.09
N ALA A 192 -3.80 -2.82 -11.53
CA ALA A 192 -4.31 -3.08 -10.18
C ALA A 192 -5.25 -4.31 -10.17
N GLU A 193 -6.00 -4.57 -11.24
CA GLU A 193 -6.87 -5.75 -11.38
C GLU A 193 -6.06 -7.05 -11.47
N GLU A 194 -4.85 -6.98 -12.04
CA GLU A 194 -3.94 -8.12 -12.16
C GLU A 194 -3.32 -8.55 -10.81
N LEU A 195 -3.40 -7.71 -9.78
CA LEU A 195 -2.94 -8.07 -8.46
C LEU A 195 -3.91 -9.04 -7.78
N ASP A 196 -3.37 -10.13 -7.24
CA ASP A 196 -4.12 -11.08 -6.43
C ASP A 196 -4.36 -10.51 -5.02
N TRP A 197 -5.29 -9.54 -4.93
CA TRP A 197 -5.69 -8.90 -3.67
C TRP A 197 -6.14 -9.89 -2.59
N PRO A 198 -6.92 -10.95 -2.91
CA PRO A 198 -7.22 -12.00 -1.95
C PRO A 198 -5.96 -12.63 -1.35
N ALA A 199 -4.99 -13.04 -2.17
CA ALA A 199 -3.74 -13.64 -1.67
C ALA A 199 -2.82 -12.64 -0.94
N LEU A 200 -2.90 -11.35 -1.28
CA LEU A 200 -2.20 -10.30 -0.54
C LEU A 200 -2.79 -10.08 0.85
N ARG A 201 -4.11 -10.22 0.99
CA ARG A 201 -4.83 -10.06 2.27
C ARG A 201 -4.77 -11.33 3.13
N GLU A 202 -4.75 -12.50 2.51
CA GLU A 202 -4.83 -13.77 3.21
C GLU A 202 -3.67 -13.93 4.22
N GLY A 203 -4.02 -14.13 5.49
CA GLY A 203 -3.07 -14.29 6.59
C GLY A 203 -2.32 -13.02 7.01
N ALA A 204 -2.53 -11.87 6.37
CA ALA A 204 -1.87 -10.61 6.75
C ALA A 204 -2.43 -10.06 8.07
N ASP A 205 -1.55 -9.54 8.95
CA ASP A 205 -2.00 -8.76 10.13
C ASP A 205 -2.52 -7.38 9.71
N LEU A 206 -1.95 -6.82 8.64
CA LEU A 206 -2.33 -5.53 8.07
C LEU A 206 -2.04 -5.53 6.57
N LEU A 207 -3.04 -5.16 5.76
CA LEU A 207 -2.86 -4.76 4.37
C LEU A 207 -2.83 -3.23 4.29
N LEU A 208 -1.65 -2.65 4.11
CA LEU A 208 -1.44 -1.22 3.94
C LEU A 208 -1.37 -0.87 2.45
N VAL A 209 -2.29 -0.04 1.96
CA VAL A 209 -2.35 0.39 0.56
C VAL A 209 -2.04 1.87 0.46
N GLU A 210 -0.88 2.22 -0.06
CA GLU A 210 -0.51 3.60 -0.36
C GLU A 210 -1.01 4.00 -1.76
N TRP A 211 -1.49 5.23 -1.90
CA TRP A 211 -2.04 5.77 -3.16
C TRP A 211 -3.17 4.90 -3.75
N PRO A 212 -4.20 4.54 -2.95
CA PRO A 212 -5.22 3.58 -3.34
C PRO A 212 -6.04 3.99 -4.57
N ALA A 213 -5.93 5.24 -5.04
CA ALA A 213 -6.66 5.75 -6.19
C ALA A 213 -6.56 4.90 -7.46
N ARG A 214 -5.40 4.26 -7.69
CA ARG A 214 -5.25 3.34 -8.84
C ARG A 214 -5.87 1.97 -8.63
N ALA A 215 -6.20 1.62 -7.39
CA ALA A 215 -6.79 0.35 -7.01
C ALA A 215 -8.24 0.50 -6.50
N TYR A 216 -8.87 1.65 -6.69
CA TYR A 216 -10.28 1.85 -6.34
C TYR A 216 -11.17 0.87 -7.11
N GLY A 217 -12.06 0.19 -6.37
CA GLY A 217 -12.97 -0.81 -6.92
C GLY A 217 -12.39 -2.23 -6.99
N VAL A 218 -11.08 -2.41 -6.81
CA VAL A 218 -10.40 -3.72 -6.92
C VAL A 218 -9.66 -4.11 -5.65
N ALA A 219 -9.03 -3.14 -4.97
CA ALA A 219 -8.43 -3.37 -3.66
C ALA A 219 -9.53 -3.61 -2.60
N PRO A 220 -9.23 -4.38 -1.54
CA PRO A 220 -10.15 -4.56 -0.44
C PRO A 220 -10.54 -3.20 0.16
N PRO A 221 -11.81 -2.99 0.55
CA PRO A 221 -12.23 -1.74 1.17
C PRO A 221 -11.46 -1.51 2.47
N PRO A 222 -11.15 -0.25 2.80
CA PRO A 222 -10.38 0.04 4.00
C PRO A 222 -11.24 -0.11 5.26
N ASP A 223 -10.65 -0.70 6.30
CA ASP A 223 -11.11 -0.58 7.68
C ASP A 223 -10.68 0.75 8.31
N ALA A 224 -9.63 1.39 7.77
CA ALA A 224 -9.28 2.78 8.06
C ALA A 224 -8.72 3.50 6.83
N ARG A 225 -9.09 4.77 6.67
CA ARG A 225 -8.54 5.66 5.65
C ARG A 225 -7.82 6.82 6.29
N VAL A 226 -6.55 6.95 5.97
CA VAL A 226 -5.68 8.04 6.41
C VAL A 226 -5.45 8.99 5.24
N ARG A 227 -5.76 10.28 5.43
CA ARG A 227 -5.43 11.34 4.46
C ARG A 227 -4.48 12.35 5.05
N LEU A 228 -3.41 12.63 4.31
CA LEU A 228 -2.40 13.63 4.65
C LEU A 228 -2.39 14.75 3.60
N ALA A 229 -2.51 15.99 4.04
CA ALA A 229 -2.40 17.16 3.17
C ALA A 229 -1.44 18.20 3.75
N HIS A 230 -0.81 18.98 2.86
CA HIS A 230 -0.01 20.13 3.26
C HIS A 230 -0.92 21.23 3.82
N VAL A 231 -0.41 21.97 4.79
CA VAL A 231 -1.05 23.17 5.35
C VAL A 231 -0.07 24.35 5.28
N ALA A 232 -0.52 25.53 5.70
CA ALA A 232 0.29 26.75 5.61
C ALA A 232 1.61 26.64 6.41
N ASP A 233 1.58 25.96 7.55
CA ASP A 233 2.78 25.66 8.33
C ASP A 233 3.51 24.44 7.72
N PRO A 234 4.74 24.60 7.21
CA PRO A 234 5.50 23.52 6.58
C PRO A 234 5.86 22.37 7.54
N ASP A 235 5.84 22.62 8.85
CA ASP A 235 6.11 21.61 9.88
C ASP A 235 4.86 20.87 10.33
N ARG A 236 3.70 21.18 9.74
CA ARG A 236 2.42 20.54 10.05
C ARG A 236 1.75 19.92 8.84
N ARG A 237 0.86 18.97 9.10
CA ARG A 237 0.02 18.32 8.10
C ARG A 237 -1.41 18.28 8.60
N ALA A 238 -2.36 18.49 7.71
CA ALA A 238 -3.75 18.14 7.98
C ALA A 238 -3.86 16.61 7.91
N LEU A 239 -4.35 15.99 8.98
CA LEU A 239 -4.51 14.55 9.11
C LEU A 239 -5.99 14.20 9.33
N GLU A 240 -6.55 13.43 8.42
CA GLU A 240 -7.86 12.79 8.59
C GLU A 240 -7.66 11.29 8.78
N VAL A 241 -8.32 10.72 9.79
CA VAL A 241 -8.42 9.28 10.00
C VAL A 241 -9.90 8.93 10.10
N GLY A 242 -10.41 8.16 9.16
CA GLY A 242 -11.83 7.77 9.08
C GLY A 242 -12.04 6.33 8.67
#